data_AF-A0A060LUD7-F1
#
_entry.id   AF-A0A060LUD7-F1
#
_cell.length_a   1.000
_cell.length_b   1.000
_cell.length_c   1.000
_cell.angle_alpha   90.00
_cell.angle_beta   90.00
_cell.angle_gamma   90.00
#
_symmetry.space_group_name_H-M   'P 1'
#
loop_
_entity.id
_entity.type
_entity.pdbx_description
1 polymer ?
#
loop_
_entity_poly.entity_id
_entity_poly.type
_entity_poly.pdbx_seq_one_letter_code
_entity_poly.pdbx_strand_id
1 'polypeptide(L)' 'MYAVTRIVDGYTQSLKNSSTPYDKLFSSYEHADHLASKLNSNTFPEMHWKVNKVFRP' A
#
# COMPACT_ATOMS: atom_id res chain seq x y z
N MET A 1 3.90 11.15 -5.17
CA MET A 1 3.36 9.80 -5.46
C MET A 1 2.90 9.18 -4.14
N TYR A 2 2.08 8.14 -4.20
CA TYR A 2 1.58 7.43 -3.03
C TYR A 2 1.89 5.94 -3.16
N ALA A 3 2.27 5.30 -2.07
CA ALA A 3 2.43 3.85 -1.98
C ALA A 3 1.45 3.31 -0.94
N VAL A 4 0.97 2.09 -1.18
CA VAL A 4 0.18 1.36 -0.21
C VAL A 4 1.12 0.41 0.52
N THR A 5 1.19 0.50 1.84
CA THR A 5 2.09 -0.32 2.66
C THR A 5 1.36 -0.89 3.87
N ARG A 6 1.79 -2.02 4.39
CA ARG A 6 1.31 -2.58 5.67
C ARG A 6 2.48 -3.01 6.54
N ILE A 7 2.21 -3.27 7.80
CA ILE A 7 3.19 -3.91 8.71
C ILE A 7 2.76 -5.37 8.88
N VAL A 8 3.70 -6.29 8.65
CA VAL A 8 3.51 -7.72 8.87
C VAL A 8 4.74 -8.21 9.63
N ASP A 9 4.53 -8.79 10.81
CA ASP A 9 5.60 -9.31 11.68
C ASP A 9 6.72 -8.29 11.97
N GLY A 10 6.36 -7.01 12.11
CA GLY A 10 7.30 -5.91 12.37
C GLY A 10 8.01 -5.36 11.12
N TYR A 11 7.78 -5.94 9.94
CA TYR A 11 8.35 -5.48 8.67
C TYR A 11 7.35 -4.67 7.87
N THR A 12 7.81 -3.55 7.30
CA THR A 12 7.02 -2.78 6.34
C THR A 12 7.03 -3.48 4.99
N GLN A 13 5.86 -3.91 4.53
CA GLN A 13 5.64 -4.43 3.19
C GLN A 13 4.95 -3.38 2.32
N SER A 14 5.58 -3.04 1.20
CA SER A 14 4.96 -2.27 0.12
C SER A 14 4.10 -3.16 -0.76
N LEU A 15 2.98 -2.63 -1.24
CA LEU A 15 2.17 -3.26 -2.26
C LEU A 15 2.96 -3.26 -3.57
N LYS A 16 3.26 -4.44 -4.10
CA LYS A 16 3.99 -4.60 -5.37
C LYS A 16 3.04 -4.78 -6.53
N ASN A 17 3.52 -4.47 -7.74
CA ASN A 17 2.78 -4.82 -8.95
C ASN A 17 2.80 -6.34 -9.16
N SER A 18 1.67 -6.94 -9.52
CA SER A 18 1.56 -8.39 -9.70
C SER A 18 2.52 -8.96 -10.75
N SER A 19 2.99 -8.11 -11.68
CA SER A 19 3.85 -8.49 -12.79
C SER A 19 5.29 -7.95 -12.70
N THR A 20 5.64 -7.20 -11.64
CA THR A 20 6.98 -6.61 -11.52
C THR A 20 7.45 -6.58 -10.07
N PRO A 21 8.77 -6.69 -9.79
CA PRO A 21 9.30 -6.60 -8.43
C PRO A 21 9.16 -5.21 -7.80
N TYR A 22 8.72 -4.21 -8.57
CA TYR A 22 8.60 -2.82 -8.15
C TYR A 22 7.33 -2.54 -7.34
N ASP A 23 7.47 -1.60 -6.41
CA ASP A 23 6.37 -1.04 -5.64
C ASP A 23 5.33 -0.39 -6.57
N LYS A 24 4.07 -0.68 -6.29
CA LYS A 24 2.94 -0.08 -6.97
C LYS A 24 2.77 1.34 -6.45
N LEU A 25 3.09 2.30 -7.31
CA LEU A 25 2.93 3.72 -7.04
C LEU A 25 1.65 4.25 -7.66
N PHE A 26 1.00 5.15 -6.92
CA PHE A 26 -0.22 5.83 -7.33
C PHE A 26 0.07 7.34 -7.49
N SER A 27 -0.49 7.93 -8.52
CA SER A 27 -0.42 9.37 -8.75
C SER A 27 -1.36 10.16 -7.82
N SER A 28 -2.51 9.57 -7.48
CA SER A 28 -3.53 10.14 -6.59
C SER A 28 -3.63 9.39 -5.26
N TYR A 29 -3.89 10.14 -4.19
CA TYR A 29 -4.19 9.58 -2.86
C TYR A 29 -5.47 8.75 -2.92
N GLU A 30 -6.53 9.25 -3.57
CA GLU A 30 -7.84 8.57 -3.63
C GLU A 30 -7.75 7.19 -4.25
N HIS A 31 -6.96 7.04 -5.33
CA HIS A 31 -6.75 5.72 -5.95
C HIS A 31 -5.99 4.76 -5.03
N ALA A 32 -5.02 5.25 -4.26
CA ALA A 32 -4.30 4.44 -3.29
C ALA A 32 -5.20 4.05 -2.11
N ASP A 33 -6.02 4.98 -1.63
CA ASP A 33 -6.91 4.81 -0.48
C ASP A 33 -8.08 3.87 -0.79
N HIS A 34 -8.70 4.01 -1.97
CA HIS A 34 -9.75 3.10 -2.41
C HIS A 34 -9.22 1.65 -2.50
N LEU A 35 -7.99 1.47 -2.97
CA LEU A 35 -7.37 0.14 -3.01
C LEU A 35 -7.02 -0.36 -1.60
N ALA A 36 -6.43 0.48 -0.74
CA ALA A 36 -6.13 0.12 0.64
C ALA A 36 -7.40 -0.30 1.40
N SER A 37 -8.49 0.46 1.26
CA SER A 37 -9.80 0.15 1.83
C SER A 37 -10.35 -1.18 1.34
N LYS A 38 -10.25 -1.46 0.02
CA LYS A 38 -10.67 -2.74 -0.55
C LYS A 38 -9.82 -3.92 -0.05
N LEU A 39 -8.53 -3.74 0.18
CA LEU A 39 -7.67 -4.78 0.76
C LEU A 39 -7.99 -5.00 2.24
N ASN A 40 -8.28 -3.92 2.97
CA ASN A 40 -8.59 -3.96 4.39
C ASN A 40 -9.91 -4.65 4.71
N SER A 41 -10.87 -4.68 3.77
CA SER A 41 -12.14 -5.39 4.01
C SER A 41 -11.99 -6.89 4.25
N ASN A 42 -10.85 -7.49 3.87
CA ASN A 42 -10.53 -8.91 4.06
C ASN A 42 -9.23 -9.12 4.85
N THR A 43 -8.74 -8.09 5.56
CA THR A 43 -7.47 -8.15 6.30
C THR A 43 -7.73 -7.87 7.77
N PHE A 44 -6.99 -8.51 8.67
CA PHE A 44 -7.09 -8.21 10.10
C PHE A 44 -6.66 -6.76 10.40
N PRO A 45 -7.27 -6.07 11.38
CA PRO A 45 -6.96 -4.68 11.72
C PRO A 45 -5.47 -4.39 11.94
N GLU A 46 -4.74 -5.32 12.54
CA GLU A 46 -3.30 -5.21 12.80
C GLU A 46 -2.44 -5.23 11.52
N MET A 47 -2.97 -5.81 10.44
CA MET A 47 -2.31 -5.94 9.13
C MET A 47 -2.87 -4.97 8.08
N HIS A 48 -3.69 -4.00 8.50
CA HIS A 48 -4.30 -3.05 7.58
C HIS A 48 -3.25 -2.29 6.75
N TRP A 49 -3.55 -2.19 5.47
CA TRP A 49 -2.86 -1.36 4.51
C TRP A 49 -3.13 0.12 4.78
N LYS A 50 -2.08 0.91 4.64
CA LYS A 50 -2.06 2.36 4.82
C LYS A 50 -1.46 3.02 3.58
N VAL A 51 -1.96 4.21 3.26
CA VAL A 51 -1.42 5.03 2.17
C VAL A 51 -0.32 5.92 2.72
N ASN A 52 0.87 5.84 2.13
CA ASN A 52 2.01 6.67 2.46
C ASN A 52 2.40 7.54 1.27
N LYS A 53 2.67 8.82 1.52
CA LYS A 53 3.21 9.72 0.51
C LYS A 53 4.69 9.40 0.29
N VAL A 54 5.05 9.09 -0.94
CA VAL A 54 6.43 8.78 -1.33
C VAL A 54 7.00 9.97 -2.09
N PHE A 55 8.15 10.42 -1.60
CA PHE A 55 9.03 11.34 -2.31
C PHE A 55 10.17 10.50 -2.87
N ARG A 56 10.16 10.24 -4.18
CA ARG A 56 11.37 9.76 -4.84
C ARG A 56 12.24 10.99 -5.12
N PRO A 57 13.55 10.96 -4.77
CA PRO A 57 14.50 11.96 -5.23
C PRO A 57 14.65 11.91 -6.76
#